data_AF-A0A0K6IYS1-F1
#
_entry.id   AF-A0A0K6IYS1-F1
#
_cell.length_a   1.000
_cell.length_b   1.000
_cell.length_c   1.000
_cell.angle_alpha   90.00
_cell.angle_beta   90.00
_cell.angle_gamma   90.00
#
_symmetry.space_group_name_H-M   'P 1'
#
loop_
_entity.id
_entity.type
_entity.pdbx_description
1 polymer ?
#
loop_
_entity_poly.entity_id
_entity_poly.type
_entity_poly.pdbx_seq_one_letter_code
_entity_poly.pdbx_strand_id
1 'polypeptide(L)' 'MTLMNARHDASYKHLFSSPKVVRHLVEGFIPDEEIKRLDFSTLERMNASYVSEDLRERADDVVWRVRTEED' A
#
# COMPACT_ATOMS: atom_id res chain seq x y z
N MET A 1 -0.65 -18.35 22.98
CA MET A 1 -1.66 -18.42 21.91
C MET A 1 -1.50 -17.20 21.00
N THR A 2 -0.38 -17.09 20.27
CA THR A 2 -0.01 -15.88 19.50
C THR A 2 0.77 -16.26 18.22
N LEU A 3 0.35 -17.31 17.52
CA LEU A 3 0.99 -17.76 16.26
C LEU A 3 0.08 -17.59 15.02
N MET A 4 -1.14 -17.08 15.20
CA MET A 4 -2.11 -16.95 14.12
C MET A 4 -1.95 -15.66 13.29
N ASN A 5 -1.33 -14.60 13.83
CA ASN A 5 -1.21 -13.31 13.13
C ASN A 5 -0.10 -13.25 12.07
N ALA A 6 1.07 -13.85 12.33
CA ALA A 6 2.24 -13.70 11.44
C ALA A 6 2.05 -14.37 10.06
N ARG A 7 1.22 -15.41 9.98
CA ARG A 7 0.96 -16.13 8.71
C ARG A 7 -0.02 -15.37 7.81
N HIS A 8 -0.95 -14.64 8.42
CA HIS A 8 -1.84 -13.72 7.70
C HIS A 8 -1.05 -12.53 7.17
N ASP A 9 -0.13 -12.00 7.99
CA ASP A 9 0.70 -10.86 7.61
C ASP A 9 1.55 -11.10 6.36
N ALA A 10 2.22 -12.26 6.27
CA ALA A 10 3.00 -12.62 5.09
C ALA A 10 2.14 -12.77 3.82
N SER A 11 0.93 -13.30 3.97
CA SER A 11 -0.01 -13.51 2.85
C SER A 11 -0.59 -12.17 2.37
N TYR A 12 -0.92 -11.28 3.30
CA TYR A 12 -1.36 -9.91 3.02
C TYR A 12 -0.24 -9.08 2.36
N LYS A 13 1.01 -9.22 2.83
CA LYS A 13 2.18 -8.61 2.18
C LYS A 13 2.38 -9.09 0.76
N HIS A 14 2.22 -10.38 0.49
CA HIS A 14 2.36 -10.89 -0.86
C HIS A 14 1.25 -10.36 -1.79
N LEU A 15 0.02 -10.35 -1.29
CA LEU A 15 -1.14 -9.81 -2.00
C LEU A 15 -0.95 -8.32 -2.35
N PHE A 16 -0.49 -7.52 -1.40
CA PHE A 16 -0.22 -6.09 -1.58
C PHE A 16 1.18 -5.75 -2.09
N SER A 17 1.99 -6.75 -2.46
CA SER A 17 3.28 -6.52 -3.12
C SER A 17 3.13 -6.22 -4.61
N SER A 18 1.95 -6.47 -5.18
CA SER A 18 1.68 -6.24 -6.60
C SER A 18 0.95 -4.92 -6.80
N PRO A 19 1.47 -3.98 -7.61
CA PRO A 19 0.81 -2.70 -7.89
C PRO A 19 -0.56 -2.89 -8.56
N LYS A 20 -0.78 -4.00 -9.27
CA LYS A 20 -2.07 -4.32 -9.89
C LYS A 20 -3.17 -4.58 -8.86
N VAL A 21 -2.84 -5.31 -7.79
CA VAL A 21 -3.81 -5.62 -6.73
C VAL A 21 -4.18 -4.35 -5.97
N VAL A 22 -3.18 -3.51 -5.68
CA VAL A 22 -3.39 -2.23 -5.00
C VAL A 22 -4.21 -1.27 -5.87
N ARG A 23 -3.93 -1.21 -7.18
CA ARG A 23 -4.76 -0.44 -8.13
C ARG A 23 -6.23 -0.87 -8.07
N HIS A 24 -6.50 -2.16 -8.23
CA HIS A 24 -7.88 -2.67 -8.18
C HIS A 24 -8.58 -2.42 -6.84
N LEU A 25 -7.83 -2.48 -5.73
CA LEU A 25 -8.37 -2.14 -4.41
C LEU A 25 -8.76 -0.66 -4.37
N VAL A 26 -7.89 0.23 -4.84
CA VAL A 26 -8.14 1.67 -4.89
C VAL A 26 -9.36 1.97 -5.78
N GLU A 27 -9.43 1.37 -6.98
CA GLU A 27 -10.56 1.47 -7.91
C GLU A 27 -11.89 0.96 -7.31
N GLY A 28 -11.85 -0.03 -6.41
CA GLY A 28 -13.04 -0.56 -5.76
C GLY A 28 -13.53 0.23 -4.55
N PHE A 29 -12.68 1.09 -3.97
CA PHE A 29 -12.97 1.82 -2.73
C PHE A 29 -13.15 3.33 -2.93
N ILE A 30 -12.52 3.91 -3.96
CA ILE A 30 -12.59 5.35 -4.25
C ILE A 30 -13.61 5.59 -5.38
N PRO A 31 -14.45 6.64 -5.28
CA PRO A 31 -15.40 7.00 -6.35
C PRO A 31 -14.71 7.38 -7.67
N ASP A 32 -15.39 7.11 -8.79
CA ASP A 32 -14.91 7.35 -10.16
C ASP A 32 -14.35 8.76 -10.42
N GLU A 33 -14.91 9.80 -9.80
CA GLU A 33 -14.46 11.19 -9.97
C GLU A 33 -13.05 11.44 -9.44
N GLU A 34 -12.71 10.80 -8.32
CA GLU A 34 -11.39 10.89 -7.70
C GLU A 34 -10.41 9.92 -8.39
N ILE A 35 -10.87 8.71 -8.74
CA ILE A 35 -10.09 7.72 -9.50
C ILE A 35 -9.56 8.29 -10.82
N LYS A 36 -10.39 9.04 -11.55
CA LYS A 36 -10.00 9.66 -12.82
C LYS A 36 -8.91 10.70 -12.69
N ARG A 37 -8.72 11.28 -11.50
CA ARG A 37 -7.64 12.23 -11.22
C ARG A 37 -6.34 11.54 -10.83
N LEU A 38 -6.35 10.25 -10.49
CA LEU A 38 -5.16 9.51 -10.08
C LEU A 38 -4.43 8.94 -11.31
N ASP A 39 -3.18 9.34 -11.52
CA ASP A 39 -2.34 8.71 -12.55
C ASP A 39 -1.73 7.42 -12.01
N PHE A 40 -2.43 6.29 -12.21
CA PHE A 40 -1.91 4.99 -11.77
C PHE A 40 -0.66 4.52 -12.51
N SER A 41 -0.22 5.20 -13.58
CA SER A 41 1.07 4.93 -14.22
C SER A 41 2.23 5.36 -13.31
N THR A 42 2.02 6.38 -12.46
CA THR A 42 2.96 6.83 -11.42
C THR A 42 2.83 6.08 -10.09
N LEU A 43 1.97 5.05 -10.01
CA LEU A 43 1.79 4.29 -8.77
C LEU A 43 3.09 3.58 -8.38
N GLU A 44 3.76 4.10 -7.36
CA GLU A 44 5.02 3.58 -6.86
C GLU A 44 4.89 3.13 -5.40
N ARG A 45 5.52 1.99 -5.09
CA ARG A 45 5.64 1.53 -3.70
C ARG A 45 6.74 2.32 -3.02
N MET A 46 6.39 3.09 -2.00
CA MET A 46 7.39 3.71 -1.15
C MET A 46 7.91 2.66 -0.18
N ASN A 47 9.21 2.34 -0.24
CA ASN A 47 9.87 1.60 0.82
C ASN A 47 9.95 2.53 2.03
N ALA A 48 8.99 2.40 2.95
CA ALA A 48 8.98 3.11 4.22
C ALA A 48 10.05 2.53 5.15
N SER A 49 11.32 2.76 4.82
CA SER A 49 12.45 2.53 5.73
C SER A 49 12.59 3.70 6.71
N TYR A 50 11.49 4.24 7.24
CA TYR A 50 11.55 5.26 8.29
C TYR A 50 11.72 4.52 9.63
N VAL A 51 12.96 4.10 9.89
CA VAL A 51 13.38 3.57 11.18
C VAL A 51 13.40 4.75 12.14
N SER A 52 12.26 5.06 12.75
CA SER A 52 12.24 5.86 13.98
C SER A 52 13.04 5.10 15.04
N GLU A 53 13.83 5.81 15.84
CA GLU A 53 14.81 5.28 16.82
C GLU A 53 14.24 4.33 17.90
N ASP A 54 12.93 4.05 17.90
CA ASP A 54 12.33 2.95 18.63
C ASP A 54 12.24 1.73 17.70
N LEU A 55 13.21 0.82 17.85
CA LEU A 55 13.45 -0.43 17.12
C LEU A 55 12.31 -1.47 17.15
N ARG A 56 11.05 -1.03 17.17
CA ARG A 56 9.91 -1.77 16.66
C ARG A 56 9.69 -1.35 15.23
N GLU A 57 10.39 -2.04 14.33
CA GLU A 57 10.06 -2.11 12.92
C GLU A 57 8.54 -2.31 12.78
N ARG A 58 7.81 -1.21 12.54
CA ARG A 58 6.44 -1.25 12.04
C ARG A 58 6.55 -1.66 10.58
N ALA A 59 6.97 -2.89 10.36
CA ALA A 59 7.15 -3.51 9.05
C ALA A 59 5.80 -3.83 8.36
N ASP A 60 4.72 -3.22 8.83
CA ASP A 60 3.33 -3.54 8.49
C ASP A 60 2.71 -2.48 7.56
N ASP A 61 3.21 -1.24 7.57
CA ASP A 61 2.67 -0.16 6.74
C ASP A 61 3.28 -0.19 5.33
N VAL A 62 2.56 -0.80 4.38
CA VAL A 62 2.90 -0.72 2.96
C VAL A 62 2.34 0.59 2.40
N VAL A 63 3.23 1.56 2.20
CA VAL A 63 2.84 2.88 1.68
C VAL A 63 2.95 2.90 0.15
N TRP A 64 1.90 3.37 -0.49
CA TRP A 64 1.84 3.60 -1.94
C TRP A 64 1.65 5.07 -2.23
N ARG A 65 2.39 5.58 -3.22
CA ARG A 65 2.25 6.95 -3.71
C ARG A 65 1.72 6.91 -5.14
N VAL A 66 0.80 7.81 -5.43
CA VAL A 66 0.26 8.05 -6.76
C VAL A 66 0.18 9.56 -6.95
N ARG A 67 0.47 10.06 -8.15
CA ARG A 67 0.28 11.47 -8.48
C ARG A 67 -1.16 11.71 -8.92
N THR A 68 -1.67 12.89 -8.58
CA THR A 68 -2.96 13.36 -9.08
C THR A 68 -2.73 14.34 -10.22
N GLU A 69 -3.64 14.42 -11.19
CA GLU A 69 -3.58 15.37 -12.32
C GLU A 69 -3.90 16.83 -11.92
N GLU A 70 -3.69 17.19 -10.65
CA GLU A 70 -3.78 18.56 -10.16
C GLU A 70 -2.41 18.94 -9.57
N ASP A 71 -1.62 19.62 -10.42
CA ASP A 71 -0.31 20.29 -10.21
C ASP A 71 0.86 19.48 -9.59
#